data_AF-A0A6B1BLB1-F1
#
_entry.id   AF-A0A6B1BLB1-F1
#
_cell.length_a   1.000
_cell.length_b   1.000
_cell.length_c   1.000
_cell.angle_alpha   90.00
_cell.angle_beta   90.00
_cell.angle_gamma   90.00
#
_symmetry.space_group_name_H-M   'P 1'
#
loop_
_entity.id
_entity.type
_entity.pdbx_description
1 polymer ?
#
loop_
_entity_poly.entity_id
_entity_poly.type
_entity_poly.pdbx_seq_one_letter_code
_entity_poly.pdbx_strand_id
1 'polypeptide(L)'
;MPRFLLFFAIILIFACSGTNPVLESQKTKVSQAQKTLREERIRLQTLRDSLQSEIRRNIALGIPEEQAEKIEHARIKIQETIVVVSEKNLAAQRALLDSLTKYSP
;
A
#
# COMPACT_ATOMS: atom_id res chain seq x y z
N MET A 1 21.20 25.65 48.16
CA MET A 1 20.39 24.70 47.37
C MET A 1 20.18 25.22 45.95
N PRO A 2 21.09 24.99 44.97
CA PRO A 2 20.86 25.40 43.58
C PRO A 2 20.78 24.22 42.59
N ARG A 3 20.79 22.95 43.06
CA ARG A 3 20.88 21.76 42.20
C ARG A 3 19.54 21.28 41.61
N PHE A 4 18.40 21.72 42.15
CA PHE A 4 17.07 21.32 41.67
C PHE A 4 16.54 22.17 40.49
N LEU A 5 17.06 23.39 40.32
CA LEU A 5 16.67 24.27 39.21
C LEU A 5 17.26 23.83 37.86
N LEU A 6 18.36 23.10 37.87
CA LEU A 6 19.02 22.64 36.63
C LEU A 6 18.27 21.49 35.95
N PHE A 7 17.53 20.68 36.71
CA PHE A 7 16.77 19.54 36.18
C PHE A 7 15.47 19.98 35.48
N PHE A 8 14.85 21.07 35.92
CA PHE A 8 13.64 21.59 35.27
C PHE A 8 13.94 22.25 33.91
N ALA A 9 15.16 22.76 33.70
CA ALA A 9 15.57 23.34 32.43
C ALA A 9 15.82 22.30 31.34
N ILE A 10 16.20 21.06 31.69
CA ILE A 10 16.51 20.00 30.71
C ILE A 10 15.24 19.37 30.13
N ILE A 11 14.14 19.32 30.88
CA ILE A 11 12.87 18.72 30.43
C ILE A 11 12.18 19.60 29.36
N LEU A 12 12.40 20.91 29.37
CA LEU A 12 11.81 21.84 28.39
C LEU A 12 12.47 21.79 26.99
N ILE A 13 13.67 21.21 26.86
CA ILE A 13 14.38 21.17 25.57
C ILE A 13 13.90 19.98 24.70
N PHE A 14 13.33 18.93 25.30
CA PHE A 14 12.84 17.76 24.57
C PHE A 14 11.42 17.90 23.99
N ALA A 15 10.70 18.98 24.32
CA ALA A 15 9.34 19.21 23.81
C ALA A 15 9.28 19.91 22.44
N CYS A 16 10.43 20.28 21.85
CA CYS A 16 10.51 21.05 20.61
C CYS A 16 11.48 20.46 19.56
N SER A 17 11.77 19.16 19.59
CA SER A 17 12.31 18.47 18.39
C SER A 17 11.15 18.08 17.48
N GLY A 18 10.58 19.06 16.80
CA GLY A 18 9.34 18.98 16.01
C GLY A 18 9.45 18.09 14.78
N THR A 19 9.03 16.84 14.91
CA THR A 19 8.51 16.08 13.77
C THR A 19 7.09 16.52 13.51
N ASN A 20 6.76 16.95 12.29
CA ASN A 20 5.36 17.18 11.91
C ASN A 20 4.65 15.81 11.87
N PRO A 21 3.77 15.49 12.83
CA PRO A 21 3.19 14.16 12.96
C PRO A 21 2.32 13.80 11.74
N VAL A 22 1.77 14.81 11.06
CA VAL A 22 0.98 14.63 9.82
C VAL A 22 1.90 14.23 8.67
N LEU A 23 3.07 14.84 8.55
CA LEU A 23 4.05 14.52 7.51
C LEU A 23 4.58 13.09 7.68
N GLU A 24 4.94 12.69 8.90
CA GLU A 24 5.43 11.33 9.18
C GLU A 24 4.33 10.28 8.96
N SER A 25 3.09 10.55 9.41
CA SER A 25 1.94 9.69 9.11
C SER A 25 1.73 9.53 7.60
N GLN A 26 1.88 10.62 6.84
CA GLN A 26 1.73 10.58 5.39
C GLN A 26 2.84 9.77 4.70
N LYS A 27 4.10 9.89 5.14
CA LYS A 27 5.20 9.04 4.66
C LYS A 27 4.90 7.56 4.88
N THR A 28 4.36 7.19 6.04
CA THR A 28 3.92 5.82 6.32
C THR A 28 2.83 5.36 5.36
N LYS A 29 1.82 6.20 5.08
CA LYS A 29 0.75 5.87 4.11
C LYS A 29 1.28 5.65 2.70
N VAL A 30 2.24 6.47 2.25
CA VAL A 30 2.91 6.28 0.94
C VAL A 30 3.66 4.94 0.92
N SER A 31 4.45 4.65 1.95
CA SER A 31 5.18 3.38 2.07
C SER A 31 4.24 2.18 2.03
N GLN A 32 3.13 2.24 2.78
CA GLN A 32 2.12 1.19 2.79
C GLN A 32 1.45 1.02 1.42
N ALA A 33 1.07 2.12 0.74
CA ALA A 33 0.50 2.07 -0.59
C ALA A 33 1.47 1.47 -1.63
N GLN A 34 2.77 1.75 -1.52
CA GLN A 34 3.79 1.13 -2.37
C GLN A 34 3.90 -0.38 -2.14
N LYS A 35 3.88 -0.80 -0.86
CA LYS A 35 3.90 -2.22 -0.49
C LYS A 35 2.67 -2.94 -1.03
N THR A 36 1.48 -2.40 -0.82
CA THR A 36 0.22 -2.94 -1.35
C THR A 36 0.28 -3.07 -2.87
N LEU A 37 0.67 -2.01 -3.60
CA LEU A 37 0.79 -2.08 -5.05
C LEU A 37 1.74 -3.20 -5.52
N ARG A 38 2.89 -3.37 -4.83
CA ARG A 38 3.83 -4.45 -5.14
C ARG A 38 3.19 -5.83 -4.93
N GLU A 39 2.52 -6.03 -3.81
CA GLU A 39 1.82 -7.27 -3.48
C GLU A 39 0.72 -7.59 -4.50
N GLU A 40 -0.09 -6.60 -4.89
CA GLU A 40 -1.16 -6.82 -5.88
C GLU A 40 -0.62 -7.16 -7.27
N ARG A 41 0.54 -6.59 -7.66
CA ARG A 41 1.25 -6.96 -8.89
C ARG A 41 1.78 -8.38 -8.85
N ILE A 42 2.35 -8.80 -7.71
CA ILE A 42 2.79 -10.20 -7.52
C ILE A 42 1.59 -11.14 -7.63
N ARG A 43 0.48 -10.85 -6.96
CA ARG A 43 -0.75 -11.65 -7.05
C ARG A 43 -1.26 -11.75 -8.48
N LEU A 44 -1.29 -10.64 -9.22
CA LEU A 44 -1.67 -10.65 -10.64
C LEU A 44 -0.76 -11.56 -11.46
N GLN A 45 0.55 -11.49 -11.24
CA GLN A 45 1.50 -12.35 -11.93
C GLN A 45 1.25 -13.82 -11.60
N THR A 46 1.06 -14.16 -10.32
CA THR A 46 0.73 -15.53 -9.90
C THR A 46 -0.54 -16.04 -10.56
N LEU A 47 -1.61 -15.23 -10.66
CA LEU A 47 -2.84 -15.63 -11.34
C LEU A 47 -2.62 -15.91 -12.82
N ARG A 48 -1.80 -15.09 -13.49
CA ARG A 48 -1.46 -15.29 -14.91
C ARG A 48 -0.64 -16.56 -15.11
N ASP A 49 0.35 -16.80 -14.24
CA ASP A 49 1.20 -17.98 -14.28
C ASP A 49 0.40 -19.26 -14.01
N SER A 50 -0.61 -19.21 -13.14
CA SER A 50 -1.45 -20.35 -12.78
C SER A 50 -2.69 -20.54 -13.68
N LEU A 51 -2.94 -19.64 -14.63
CA LEU A 51 -4.19 -19.60 -15.40
C LEU A 51 -4.55 -20.96 -16.03
N GLN A 52 -3.61 -21.56 -16.75
CA GLN A 52 -3.84 -22.82 -17.45
C GLN A 52 -4.05 -23.99 -16.49
N SER A 53 -3.33 -24.03 -15.36
CA SER A 53 -3.55 -25.08 -14.35
C SER A 53 -4.90 -24.95 -13.66
N GLU A 54 -5.35 -23.72 -13.39
CA GLU A 54 -6.66 -23.50 -12.75
C GLU A 54 -7.82 -23.78 -13.70
N ILE A 55 -7.72 -23.42 -14.98
CA ILE A 55 -8.71 -23.81 -16.00
C ILE A 55 -8.84 -25.34 -16.06
N ARG A 56 -7.71 -26.07 -16.17
CA ARG A 56 -7.72 -27.54 -16.20
C ARG A 56 -8.29 -28.13 -14.91
N ARG A 57 -7.96 -27.55 -13.76
CA ARG A 57 -8.52 -27.96 -12.47
C ARG A 57 -10.03 -27.77 -12.44
N ASN A 58 -10.54 -26.63 -12.90
CA ASN A 58 -11.98 -26.35 -12.97
C ASN A 58 -12.71 -27.32 -13.91
N ILE A 59 -12.11 -27.64 -15.06
CA ILE A 59 -12.62 -28.67 -15.98
C ILE A 59 -12.66 -30.05 -15.31
N ALA A 60 -11.59 -30.43 -14.59
CA ALA A 60 -11.53 -31.68 -13.84
C ALA A 60 -12.58 -31.76 -12.71
N LEU A 61 -13.04 -30.61 -12.21
CA LEU A 61 -14.14 -30.50 -11.25
C LEU A 61 -15.54 -30.52 -11.90
N GLY A 62 -15.62 -30.70 -13.22
CA GLY A 62 -16.87 -30.80 -13.96
C GLY A 62 -17.43 -29.47 -14.47
N ILE A 63 -16.68 -28.37 -14.39
CA ILE A 63 -17.08 -27.10 -14.99
C ILE A 63 -16.84 -27.18 -16.51
N PRO A 64 -17.82 -26.83 -17.36
CA PRO A 64 -17.60 -26.78 -18.82
C PRO A 64 -16.44 -25.86 -19.17
N GLU A 65 -15.63 -26.25 -20.16
CA GLU A 65 -14.39 -25.54 -20.55
C GLU A 65 -14.60 -24.04 -20.76
N GLU A 66 -15.60 -23.65 -21.58
CA GLU A 66 -15.92 -22.24 -21.83
C GLU A 66 -16.22 -21.47 -20.52
N GLN A 67 -16.87 -22.11 -19.55
CA GLN A 67 -17.18 -21.49 -18.27
C GLN A 67 -15.95 -21.43 -17.36
N ALA A 68 -15.10 -22.45 -17.37
CA ALA A 68 -13.84 -22.47 -16.62
C ALA A 68 -12.90 -21.35 -17.11
N GLU A 69 -12.77 -21.16 -18.41
CA GLU A 69 -12.01 -20.06 -19.01
C GLU A 69 -12.56 -18.70 -18.58
N LYS A 70 -13.88 -18.49 -18.73
CA LYS A 70 -14.53 -17.22 -18.34
C LYS A 70 -14.30 -16.88 -16.87
N ILE A 71 -14.37 -17.87 -15.97
CA ILE A 71 -14.17 -17.66 -14.53
C ILE A 71 -12.74 -17.20 -14.26
N GLU A 72 -11.72 -17.91 -14.74
CA GLU A 72 -10.33 -17.57 -14.43
C GLU A 72 -9.88 -16.27 -15.12
N HIS A 73 -10.34 -16.01 -16.35
CA HIS A 73 -10.10 -14.73 -17.01
C HIS A 73 -10.81 -13.56 -16.28
N ALA A 74 -12.04 -13.75 -15.78
CA ALA A 74 -12.72 -12.75 -14.98
C ALA A 74 -11.96 -12.45 -13.68
N ARG A 75 -11.43 -13.48 -13.02
CA ARG A 75 -10.59 -13.33 -11.82
C ARG A 75 -9.33 -12.51 -12.09
N ILE A 76 -8.63 -12.77 -13.20
CA ILE A 76 -7.47 -11.96 -13.63
C ILE A 76 -7.90 -10.51 -13.86
N LYS A 77 -9.00 -10.27 -14.59
CA LYS A 77 -9.49 -8.92 -14.90
C LYS A 77 -9.85 -8.11 -13.64
N ILE A 78 -10.43 -8.77 -12.63
CA ILE A 78 -10.68 -8.16 -11.33
C ILE A 78 -9.36 -7.74 -10.68
N GLN A 79 -8.36 -8.63 -10.67
CA GLN A 79 -7.06 -8.33 -10.10
C GLN A 79 -6.32 -7.20 -10.84
N GLU A 80 -6.42 -7.14 -12.17
CA GLU A 80 -5.91 -6.02 -12.98
C GLU A 80 -6.54 -4.69 -12.55
N THR A 81 -7.85 -4.70 -12.32
CA THR A 81 -8.58 -3.52 -11.83
C THR A 81 -8.08 -3.10 -10.44
N ILE A 82 -7.83 -4.06 -9.54
CA ILE A 82 -7.26 -3.81 -8.21
C ILE A 82 -5.87 -3.18 -8.31
N VAL A 83 -5.02 -3.65 -9.23
CA VAL A 83 -3.70 -3.05 -9.47
C VAL A 83 -3.85 -1.59 -9.92
N VAL A 84 -4.73 -1.31 -10.90
CA VAL A 84 -4.98 0.06 -11.37
C VAL A 84 -5.48 0.97 -10.25
N VAL A 85 -6.40 0.50 -9.40
CA VAL A 85 -6.87 1.27 -8.24
C VAL A 85 -5.74 1.52 -7.25
N SER A 86 -4.89 0.53 -7.01
CA SER A 86 -3.73 0.64 -6.12
C SER A 86 -2.68 1.64 -6.63
N GLU A 87 -2.46 1.69 -7.95
CA GLU A 87 -1.60 2.70 -8.60
C GLU A 87 -2.15 4.11 -8.41
N LYS A 88 -3.45 4.29 -8.64
CA LYS A 88 -4.13 5.59 -8.42
C LYS A 88 -4.07 6.02 -6.95
N ASN A 89 -4.26 5.08 -6.01
CA ASN A 89 -4.13 5.37 -4.59
C ASN A 89 -2.70 5.81 -4.25
N LEU A 90 -1.67 5.09 -4.71
CA LEU A 90 -0.27 5.50 -4.48
C LEU A 90 0.02 6.89 -5.05
N ALA A 91 -0.45 7.18 -6.27
CA ALA A 91 -0.28 8.49 -6.88
C ALA A 91 -0.92 9.61 -6.03
N ALA A 92 -2.14 9.40 -5.53
CA ALA A 92 -2.82 10.34 -4.65
C ALA A 92 -2.06 10.57 -3.33
N GLN A 93 -1.55 9.49 -2.70
CA GLN A 93 -0.78 9.60 -1.46
C GLN A 93 0.54 10.36 -1.66
N ARG A 94 1.20 10.17 -2.81
CA ARG A 94 2.41 10.91 -3.18
C ARG A 94 2.14 12.39 -3.41
N ALA A 95 1.10 12.72 -4.17
CA ALA A 95 0.70 14.11 -4.40
C ALA A 95 0.41 14.85 -3.06
N LEU A 96 -0.25 14.16 -2.12
CA LEU A 96 -0.49 14.72 -0.78
C LEU A 96 0.81 14.90 0.01
N LEU A 97 1.73 13.93 -0.04
CA LEU A 97 3.03 14.03 0.61
C LEU A 97 3.85 15.21 0.06
N ASP A 98 3.86 15.39 -1.26
CA ASP A 98 4.56 16.50 -1.92
C ASP A 98 3.97 17.85 -1.48
N SER A 99 2.63 17.94 -1.41
CA SER A 99 1.96 19.13 -0.88
C SER A 99 2.33 19.40 0.58
N LEU A 100 2.29 18.40 1.45
CA LEU A 100 2.65 18.58 2.87
C LEU A 100 4.10 18.98 3.05
N THR A 101 5.01 18.40 2.26
CA THR A 101 6.44 18.74 2.29
C THR A 101 6.68 20.17 1.81
N LYS A 102 5.92 20.64 0.81
CA LYS A 102 6.03 22.02 0.31
C LYS A 102 5.55 23.08 1.31
N TYR A 103 4.55 22.76 2.14
CA TYR A 103 3.89 23.72 3.04
C TYR A 103 4.18 23.48 4.53
N SER A 104 5.03 22.51 4.89
CA SER A 104 5.53 22.29 6.26
C SER A 104 7.02 22.68 6.30
N PRO A 105 7.36 23.92 6.72
CA PRO A 105 8.75 24.35 6.89
C PRO A 105 9.47 23.58 7.99
#